data_AF-A0A3D5UJ81-F1
#
_entry.id   AF-A0A3D5UJ81-F1
#
_cell.length_a   1.000
_cell.length_b   1.000
_cell.length_c   1.000
_cell.angle_alpha   90.00
_cell.angle_beta   90.00
_cell.angle_gamma   90.00
#
_symmetry.space_group_name_H-M   'P 1'
#
loop_
_entity.id
_entity.type
_entity.pdbx_description
1 polymer ?
#
loop_
_entity_poly.entity_id
_entity_poly.type
_entity_poly.pdbx_seq_one_letter_code
_entity_poly.pdbx_strand_id
1 'polypeptide(L)'
;MNEYKDLTPAEITQATILVGQRKVANKKINQFILAILAGAFIAFVAQGSNMAAFNLLSNPDTYGLGRSMAGLIFSGGLMFVIIAGGELFTGNALITAGGFAR
;
A
#
# COMPACT_ATOMS: atom_id res chain seq x y z
N MET A 1 20.10 -12.29 12.71
CA MET A 1 19.21 -12.25 11.53
C MET A 1 17.89 -12.80 12.02
N ASN A 2 16.84 -11.98 12.16
CA ASN A 2 15.55 -12.48 12.67
C ASN A 2 15.04 -13.55 11.71
N GLU A 3 14.61 -14.68 12.27
CA GLU A 3 14.04 -15.80 11.54
C GLU A 3 12.82 -15.32 10.76
N TYR A 4 12.85 -15.44 9.42
CA TYR A 4 11.69 -15.15 8.60
C TYR A 4 10.68 -16.28 8.81
N LYS A 5 9.69 -16.02 9.67
CA LYS A 5 8.62 -16.99 9.97
C LYS A 5 7.49 -16.82 8.96
N ASP A 6 7.27 -17.83 8.13
CA ASP A 6 6.04 -17.94 7.34
C ASP A 6 4.85 -18.06 8.30
N LEU A 7 4.07 -17.00 8.41
CA LEU A 7 2.93 -16.94 9.31
C LEU A 7 1.76 -17.74 8.74
N THR A 8 1.14 -18.57 9.58
CA THR A 8 -0.15 -19.20 9.25
C THR A 8 -1.25 -18.14 9.08
N PRO A 9 -2.35 -18.42 8.36
CA PRO A 9 -3.46 -17.45 8.22
C PRO A 9 -4.00 -16.91 9.56
N ALA A 10 -4.03 -17.76 10.59
CA ALA A 10 -4.43 -17.36 11.94
C ALA A 10 -3.42 -16.38 12.56
N GLU A 11 -2.13 -16.64 12.41
CA GLU A 11 -1.07 -15.74 12.90
C GLU A 11 -1.02 -14.41 12.14
N ILE A 12 -1.26 -14.41 10.81
CA ILE A 12 -1.37 -13.18 10.01
C ILE A 12 -2.54 -12.34 10.51
N THR A 13 -3.68 -12.96 10.78
CA THR A 13 -4.87 -12.27 11.31
C THR A 13 -4.55 -11.62 12.66
N GLN A 14 -3.93 -12.38 13.57
CA GLN A 14 -3.54 -11.86 14.87
C GLN A 14 -2.53 -10.70 14.75
N ALA A 15 -1.52 -10.83 13.88
CA ALA A 15 -0.56 -9.77 13.61
C ALA A 15 -1.24 -8.50 13.05
N THR A 16 -2.18 -8.68 12.12
CA THR A 16 -2.95 -7.56 11.52
C THR A 16 -3.79 -6.83 12.57
N ILE A 17 -4.42 -7.56 13.49
CA ILE A 17 -5.19 -6.98 14.60
C ILE A 17 -4.28 -6.15 15.51
N LEU A 18 -3.11 -6.69 15.89
CA LEU A 18 -2.13 -5.99 16.73
C LEU A 18 -1.61 -4.71 16.05
N VAL A 19 -1.36 -4.76 14.75
CA VAL A 19 -1.00 -3.57 13.95
C VAL A 19 -2.14 -2.54 13.98
N GLY A 20 -3.38 -2.98 13.78
CA GLY A 20 -4.56 -2.10 13.82
C GLY A 20 -4.75 -1.42 15.17
N GLN A 21 -4.58 -2.14 16.28
CA GLN A 21 -4.63 -1.58 17.63
C GLN A 21 -3.58 -0.47 17.84
N ARG A 22 -2.35 -0.68 17.37
CA ARG A 22 -1.27 0.32 17.44
C ARG A 22 -1.59 1.58 16.63
N LYS A 23 -2.15 1.42 15.42
CA LYS A 23 -2.55 2.55 14.57
C LYS A 23 -3.63 3.41 15.21
N VAL A 24 -4.66 2.78 15.78
CA VAL A 24 -5.76 3.48 16.47
C VAL A 24 -5.27 4.20 17.73
N ALA A 25 -4.26 3.66 18.42
CA ALA A 25 -3.66 4.29 19.60
C ALA A 25 -2.73 5.47 19.28
N ASN A 26 -2.39 5.71 18.00
CA ASN A 26 -1.48 6.78 17.60
C ASN A 26 -2.17 8.16 17.66
N LYS A 27 -1.38 9.24 17.78
CA LYS A 27 -1.91 10.60 17.81
C LYS A 27 -2.55 10.95 16.47
N LYS A 28 -3.75 11.55 16.49
CA LYS A 28 -4.50 11.95 15.30
C LYS A 28 -3.69 12.81 14.33
N ILE A 29 -2.85 13.72 14.85
CA ILE A 29 -1.98 14.57 14.03
C ILE A 29 -0.93 13.77 13.27
N ASN A 30 -0.33 12.76 13.89
CA ASN A 30 0.65 11.88 13.24
C ASN A 30 -0.03 11.08 12.13
N GLN A 31 -1.22 10.53 12.43
CA GLN A 31 -2.02 9.79 11.44
C GLN A 31 -2.36 10.65 10.23
N PHE A 32 -2.73 11.92 10.44
CA PHE A 32 -3.04 12.85 9.36
C PHE A 32 -1.81 13.15 8.48
N ILE A 33 -0.66 13.44 9.09
CA ILE A 33 0.59 13.68 8.35
C ILE A 33 1.00 12.44 7.55
N LEU A 34 0.97 11.26 8.18
CA LEU A 34 1.30 9.99 7.52
C LEU A 34 0.33 9.65 6.39
N ALA A 35 -0.94 10.06 6.49
CA ALA A 35 -1.92 9.88 5.42
C ALA A 35 -1.64 10.78 4.20
N ILE A 36 -1.22 12.03 4.43
CA ILE A 36 -0.78 12.93 3.36
C ILE A 36 0.46 12.34 2.66
N LEU A 37 1.45 11.87 3.42
CA LEU A 37 2.65 11.25 2.86
C LEU A 37 2.33 9.98 2.06
N ALA A 38 1.42 9.14 2.56
CA ALA A 38 0.96 7.97 1.83
C ALA A 38 0.31 8.36 0.49
N GLY A 39 -0.55 9.38 0.50
CA GLY A 39 -1.15 9.92 -0.72
C GLY A 39 -0.11 10.47 -1.71
N ALA A 40 0.90 11.18 -1.21
CA ALA A 40 2.00 11.70 -2.04
C ALA A 40 2.81 10.59 -2.71
N PHE A 41 3.12 9.50 -2.00
CA PHE A 41 3.84 8.35 -2.58
C PHE A 41 3.02 7.66 -3.68
N ILE A 42 1.72 7.45 -3.44
CA ILE A 42 0.84 6.85 -4.45
C ILE A 42 0.71 7.77 -5.68
N ALA A 43 0.53 9.08 -5.48
CA ALA A 43 0.42 10.04 -6.57
C ALA A 43 1.70 10.13 -7.41
N PHE A 44 2.87 10.14 -6.75
CA PHE A 44 4.15 10.19 -7.43
C PHE A 44 4.37 8.98 -8.34
N VAL A 45 4.13 7.78 -7.83
CA VAL A 45 4.30 6.56 -8.61
C VAL A 45 3.20 6.42 -9.68
N ALA A 46 1.98 6.88 -9.42
CA ALA A 46 0.91 6.91 -10.44
C ALA A 46 1.28 7.78 -11.65
N GLN A 47 1.85 8.96 -11.42
CA GLN A 47 2.33 9.82 -12.51
C GLN A 47 3.55 9.19 -13.19
N GLY A 48 4.48 8.61 -12.43
CA GLY A 48 5.62 7.88 -12.98
C GLY A 48 5.21 6.71 -13.87
N SER A 49 4.22 5.91 -13.46
CA SER A 49 3.71 4.77 -14.24
C SER A 49 3.02 5.22 -15.52
N ASN A 50 2.26 6.31 -15.47
CA ASN A 50 1.61 6.87 -16.66
C ASN A 50 2.64 7.41 -17.65
N MET A 51 3.66 8.13 -17.16
CA MET A 51 4.70 8.68 -18.02
C MET A 51 5.54 7.59 -18.67
N ALA A 52 5.96 6.57 -17.90
CA ALA A 52 6.73 5.45 -18.44
C ALA A 52 5.96 4.70 -19.53
N ALA A 53 4.66 4.50 -19.35
CA ALA A 53 3.81 3.77 -20.29
C ALA A 53 3.18 4.64 -21.38
N PHE A 54 3.46 5.94 -21.41
CA PHE A 54 2.74 6.92 -22.22
C PHE A 54 2.62 6.54 -23.71
N ASN A 55 3.77 6.27 -24.36
CA ASN A 55 3.78 5.93 -25.79
C ASN A 55 3.12 4.57 -26.06
N LEU A 56 3.28 3.60 -25.16
CA LEU A 56 2.69 2.27 -25.31
C LEU A 56 1.17 2.28 -25.13
N LEU A 57 0.67 3.12 -24.23
CA LEU A 57 -0.76 3.30 -24.00
C LEU A 57 -1.45 4.07 -25.14
N SER A 58 -0.69 4.86 -25.91
CA SER A 58 -1.22 5.68 -27.00
C SER A 58 -1.40 4.89 -28.31
N ASN A 59 -0.75 3.73 -28.45
CA ASN A 59 -0.88 2.87 -29.63
C ASN A 59 -1.72 1.61 -29.31
N PRO A 60 -2.83 1.35 -30.04
CA PRO A 60 -3.67 0.17 -29.86
C PRO A 60 -2.91 -1.16 -29.91
N ASP A 61 -1.90 -1.29 -30.79
CA ASP A 61 -1.14 -2.52 -30.97
C ASP A 61 -0.26 -2.86 -29.77
N THR A 62 0.14 -1.84 -28.99
CA THR A 62 1.00 -1.98 -27.81
C THR A 62 0.26 -1.75 -26.49
N TYR A 63 -1.05 -1.54 -26.53
CA TYR A 63 -1.84 -1.13 -25.36
C TYR A 63 -1.73 -2.11 -24.19
N GLY A 64 -1.75 -3.42 -24.49
CA GLY A 64 -1.57 -4.47 -23.48
C GLY A 64 -0.21 -4.36 -22.77
N LEU A 65 0.86 -4.11 -23.52
CA LEU A 65 2.20 -3.89 -22.95
C LEU A 65 2.25 -2.62 -22.12
N GLY A 66 1.62 -1.54 -22.57
CA GLY A 66 1.50 -0.29 -21.83
C GLY A 66 0.80 -0.49 -20.47
N ARG A 67 -0.30 -1.23 -20.44
CA ARG A 67 -1.03 -1.53 -19.19
C ARG A 67 -0.21 -2.41 -18.24
N SER A 68 0.47 -3.43 -18.76
CA SER A 68 1.35 -4.29 -17.96
C SER A 68 2.49 -3.49 -17.32
N MET A 69 3.15 -2.63 -18.10
CA MET A 69 4.25 -1.80 -17.60
C MET A 69 3.79 -0.77 -16.56
N ALA A 70 2.63 -0.13 -16.79
CA ALA A 70 2.04 0.77 -15.82
C ALA A 70 1.76 0.06 -14.48
N GLY A 71 1.20 -1.16 -14.52
CA GLY A 71 0.93 -1.97 -13.32
C GLY A 71 2.20 -2.36 -12.56
N LEU A 72 3.26 -2.76 -13.28
CA LEU A 72 4.55 -3.12 -12.67
C LEU A 72 5.16 -1.93 -11.92
N ILE A 73 5.19 -0.74 -12.54
CA ILE A 73 5.74 0.47 -11.92
C ILE A 73 4.86 0.92 -10.75
N PHE A 74 3.53 0.88 -10.90
CA PHE A 74 2.60 1.30 -9.86
C PHE A 74 2.79 0.56 -8.52
N SER A 75 3.18 -0.72 -8.57
CA SER A 75 3.45 -1.53 -7.37
C SER A 75 4.48 -0.89 -6.41
N GLY A 76 5.42 -0.10 -6.93
CA GLY A 76 6.40 0.62 -6.13
C GLY A 76 5.79 1.63 -5.15
N GLY A 77 4.61 2.17 -5.45
CA GLY A 77 3.92 3.13 -4.57
C GLY A 77 3.54 2.51 -3.22
N LEU A 78 3.05 1.26 -3.25
CA LEU A 78 2.74 0.52 -2.02
C LEU A 78 4.00 0.18 -1.22
N MET A 79 5.12 -0.12 -1.89
CA MET A 79 6.41 -0.36 -1.21
C MET A 79 6.88 0.88 -0.44
N PHE A 80 6.76 2.08 -1.01
CA PHE A 80 7.09 3.31 -0.29
C PHE A 80 6.21 3.51 0.94
N VAL A 81 4.91 3.26 0.83
CA VAL A 81 3.98 3.34 1.97
C VAL A 81 4.38 2.37 3.08
N ILE A 82 4.71 1.13 2.75
CA ILE A 82 5.09 0.10 3.75
C ILE A 82 6.41 0.46 4.44
N ILE A 83 7.44 0.83 3.66
CA ILE A 83 8.78 1.12 4.21
C ILE A 83 8.77 2.40 5.04
N ALA A 84 8.11 3.46 4.58
CA ALA A 84 8.04 4.73 5.28
C ALA A 84 7.02 4.73 6.45
N GLY A 85 6.17 3.70 6.53
CA GLY A 85 5.12 3.61 7.56
C GLY A 85 3.93 4.55 7.32
N GLY A 86 3.60 4.83 6.06
CA GLY A 86 2.50 5.70 5.69
C GLY A 86 1.13 5.13 6.08
N GLU A 87 0.16 6.02 6.34
CA GLU A 87 -1.20 5.64 6.72
C GLU A 87 -2.13 5.67 5.49
N LEU A 88 -2.22 4.55 4.79
CA LEU A 88 -3.08 4.43 3.61
C LEU A 88 -4.46 3.87 3.97
N PHE A 89 -5.52 4.54 3.49
CA PHE A 89 -6.90 4.17 3.79
C PHE A 89 -7.25 2.72 3.45
N THR A 90 -6.82 2.23 2.27
CA THR A 90 -7.12 0.85 1.84
C THR A 90 -6.48 -0.20 2.76
N GLY A 91 -5.31 0.07 3.33
CA GLY A 91 -4.71 -0.78 4.35
C GLY A 91 -5.42 -0.66 5.71
N ASN A 92 -5.87 0.54 6.07
CA ASN A 92 -6.57 0.80 7.32
C ASN A 92 -7.98 0.22 7.36
N ALA A 93 -8.57 -0.12 6.22
CA ALA A 93 -9.80 -0.91 6.18
C ALA A 93 -9.68 -2.24 6.95
N LEU A 94 -8.48 -2.84 7.00
CA LEU A 94 -8.21 -4.09 7.73
C LEU A 94 -8.24 -3.93 9.26
N ILE A 95 -8.25 -2.70 9.80
CA ILE A 95 -8.46 -2.47 11.25
C ILE A 95 -9.79 -3.07 11.70
N THR A 96 -10.78 -3.13 10.80
CA THR A 96 -12.08 -3.78 11.06
C THR A 96 -11.97 -5.25 11.45
N ALA A 97 -10.91 -5.96 11.07
CA ALA A 97 -10.66 -7.33 11.51
C ALA A 97 -10.64 -7.47 13.03
N GLY A 98 -10.14 -6.46 13.76
CA GLY A 98 -10.17 -6.45 15.23
C GLY A 98 -11.58 -6.37 15.82
N GLY A 99 -12.56 -5.87 15.06
CA GLY A 99 -13.97 -5.89 15.46
C GLY A 99 -14.64 -7.26 15.34
N PHE A 100 -14.17 -8.09 14.40
CA PHE A 100 -14.66 -9.45 14.17
C PHE A 100 -13.97 -10.52 15.02
N ALA A 101 -12.82 -10.20 15.62
CA ALA A 101 -12.03 -11.12 16.44
C ALA A 101 -12.52 -11.21 17.91
N ARG A 102 -13.79 -10.91 18.15
CA ARG A 102 -14.44 -10.99 19.47
C ARG A 102 -15.00 -12.37 19.75
#